data_AF-A0A516KDF7-F1
#
_entry.id   AF-A0A516KDF7-F1
#
_cell.length_a   1.000
_cell.length_b   1.000
_cell.length_c   1.000
_cell.angle_alpha   90.00
_cell.angle_beta   90.00
_cell.angle_gamma   90.00
#
_symmetry.space_group_name_H-M   'P 1'
#
loop_
_entity.id
_entity.type
_entity.pdbx_description
1 polymer ?
#
loop_
_entity_poly.entity_id
_entity_poly.type
_entity_poly.pdbx_seq_one_letter_code
_entity_poly.pdbx_strand_id
1 'polypeptide(L)' 'MKAELKALENLKHAVKEEDYKFLVAKVVVHHYKDKVNNRIDLYHKVNRVLKEHQLGSVSYGFIRNHDK' A
#
# COMPACT_ATOMS: atom_id res chain seq x y z
N MET A 1 -0.90 -3.75 -10.87
CA MET A 1 0.27 -3.74 -9.97
C MET A 1 1.57 -3.24 -10.60
N LYS A 2 2.27 -3.96 -11.51
CA LYS A 2 3.59 -3.51 -12.02
C LYS A 2 3.56 -2.12 -12.68
N ALA A 3 2.53 -1.80 -13.46
CA ALA A 3 2.40 -0.49 -14.11
C ALA A 3 2.07 0.64 -13.11
N GLU A 4 1.18 0.38 -12.15
CA GLU A 4 0.80 1.35 -11.11
C GLU A 4 1.94 1.65 -10.15
N LEU A 5 2.70 0.63 -9.74
CA LEU A 5 3.89 0.81 -8.91
C LEU A 5 4.97 1.61 -9.64
N LYS A 6 5.14 1.39 -10.96
CA LYS A 6 6.11 2.14 -11.76
C LYS A 6 5.70 3.62 -11.94
N ALA A 7 4.40 3.90 -12.04
CA ALA A 7 3.88 5.27 -12.03
C ALA A 7 4.08 5.94 -10.66
N LEU A 8 3.92 5.17 -9.57
CA LEU A 8 4.21 5.61 -8.21
C LEU A 8 5.69 5.93 -8.01
N GLU A 9 6.62 5.14 -8.55
CA GLU A 9 8.07 5.42 -8.45
C GLU A 9 8.45 6.79 -9.03
N ASN A 10 7.78 7.24 -10.11
CA ASN A 10 7.99 8.58 -10.66
C ASN A 10 7.48 9.69 -9.72
N LEU A 11 6.48 9.39 -8.88
CA LEU A 11 5.95 10.31 -7.88
C LEU A 11 6.77 10.32 -6.59
N LYS A 12 7.61 9.31 -6.35
CA LYS A 12 8.47 9.20 -5.16
C LYS A 12 9.32 10.46 -4.92
N HIS A 13 9.76 11.11 -6.00
CA HIS A 13 10.55 12.35 -5.93
C HIS A 13 9.70 13.63 -5.95
N ALA A 14 8.42 13.52 -6.29
CA ALA A 14 7.49 14.65 -6.42
C ALA A 14 6.65 14.89 -5.16
N VAL A 15 6.50 13.88 -4.29
CA VAL A 15 5.69 13.95 -3.07
C VAL A 15 6.52 13.59 -1.84
N LYS A 16 6.04 13.99 -0.66
CA LYS A 16 6.69 13.63 0.60
C LYS A 16 6.66 12.11 0.79
N GLU A 17 7.67 11.55 1.44
CA GLU A 17 7.79 10.11 1.68
C GLU A 17 6.54 9.53 2.38
N GLU A 18 5.96 10.31 3.30
CA GLU A 18 4.75 9.91 4.02
C GLU A 18 3.51 9.83 3.11
N ASP A 19 3.32 10.81 2.22
CA ASP A 19 2.25 10.80 1.22
C ASP A 19 2.46 9.65 0.21
N TYR A 20 3.71 9.43 -0.20
CA TYR A 20 4.09 8.34 -1.09
C TYR A 20 3.75 6.98 -0.49
N LYS A 21 4.09 6.77 0.79
CA LYS A 21 3.74 5.57 1.56
C LYS A 21 2.24 5.31 1.56
N PHE A 22 1.41 6.32 1.84
CA PHE A 22 -0.04 6.15 1.85
C PHE A 22 -0.62 5.85 0.47
N LEU A 23 -0.07 6.46 -0.59
CA LEU A 23 -0.45 6.18 -1.97
C LEU A 23 -0.15 4.73 -2.35
N VAL A 24 1.07 4.25 -2.08
CA VAL A 24 1.46 2.85 -2.32
C VAL A 24 0.55 1.93 -1.51
N ALA A 25 0.34 2.20 -0.22
CA ALA A 25 -0.53 1.41 0.63
C ALA A 25 -1.96 1.30 0.07
N LYS A 26 -2.52 2.41 -0.41
CA LYS A 26 -3.87 2.46 -1.00
C LYS A 26 -3.98 1.63 -2.28
N VAL A 27 -3.00 1.73 -3.17
CA VAL A 27 -2.95 0.91 -4.40
C VAL A 27 -2.83 -0.57 -4.06
N VAL A 28 -2.00 -0.92 -3.09
CA VAL A 28 -1.82 -2.31 -2.66
C VAL A 28 -3.11 -2.84 -2.02
N VAL A 29 -3.77 -2.06 -1.15
CA VAL A 29 -5.09 -2.40 -0.59
C VAL A 29 -6.08 -2.66 -1.71
N HIS A 30 -6.21 -1.73 -2.67
CA HIS A 30 -7.15 -1.88 -3.78
C HIS A 30 -6.85 -3.10 -4.66
N HIS A 31 -5.58 -3.43 -4.84
CA HIS A 31 -5.17 -4.58 -5.66
C HIS A 31 -5.36 -5.94 -4.96
N TYR A 32 -5.27 -5.97 -3.63
CA TYR A 32 -5.32 -7.20 -2.85
C TYR A 32 -6.63 -7.42 -2.10
N LYS A 33 -7.49 -6.41 -1.92
CA LYS A 33 -8.76 -6.55 -1.17
C LYS A 33 -9.63 -7.70 -1.69
N ASP A 34 -9.69 -7.89 -3.01
CA ASP A 34 -10.46 -8.96 -3.65
C ASP A 34 -9.67 -10.28 -3.80
N LYS A 35 -8.39 -10.29 -3.40
CA LYS A 35 -7.46 -11.44 -3.55
C LYS A 35 -7.09 -12.08 -2.21
N VAL A 36 -7.64 -11.58 -1.09
CA VAL A 36 -7.36 -12.10 0.25
C VAL A 36 -8.67 -12.37 0.97
N ASN A 37 -8.73 -13.48 1.70
CA ASN A 37 -9.94 -13.91 2.40
C ASN A 37 -10.22 -13.11 3.68
N ASN A 38 -9.21 -12.40 4.22
CA ASN A 38 -9.33 -11.67 5.47
C ASN A 38 -8.49 -10.38 5.48
N ARG A 39 -8.96 -9.38 6.21
CA ARG A 39 -8.27 -8.09 6.43
C ARG A 39 -6.92 -8.22 7.12
N ILE A 40 -6.75 -9.20 7.99
CA ILE A 40 -5.46 -9.47 8.64
C ILE A 40 -4.42 -9.86 7.58
N ASP A 41 -4.82 -10.71 6.63
CA ASP A 41 -3.98 -11.08 5.48
C ASP A 41 -3.68 -9.87 4.59
N LEU A 42 -4.69 -9.03 4.34
CA LEU A 42 -4.53 -7.77 3.60
C LEU A 42 -3.49 -6.86 4.27
N TYR A 43 -3.59 -6.71 5.59
CA TYR A 43 -2.66 -5.91 6.40
C TYR A 43 -1.22 -6.43 6.30
N HIS A 44 -1.01 -7.75 6.42
CA HIS A 44 0.31 -8.35 6.28
C HIS A 44 0.87 -8.17 4.87
N LYS A 45 0.05 -8.34 3.83
CA LYS A 45 0.46 -8.11 2.44
C LYS A 45 0.84 -6.67 2.17
N VAL A 46 0.03 -5.72 2.62
CA VAL A 46 0.30 -4.29 2.43
C VAL A 46 1.59 -3.89 3.12
N ASN A 47 1.78 -4.28 4.37
CA ASN A 47 3.02 -3.98 5.10
C ASN A 47 4.25 -4.70 4.55
N ARG A 48 4.09 -5.89 3.99
CA ARG A 48 5.17 -6.57 3.27
C ARG A 48 5.63 -5.76 2.07
N VAL A 49 4.69 -5.32 1.21
CA VAL A 49 5.00 -4.50 0.03
C VAL A 49 5.63 -3.17 0.43
N LEU A 50 5.10 -2.49 1.44
CA LEU A 50 5.68 -1.24 1.94
C LEU A 50 7.12 -1.44 2.43
N LYS A 51 7.39 -2.53 3.14
CA LYS A 51 8.74 -2.87 3.61
C LYS A 51 9.69 -3.17 2.45
N GLU A 52 9.24 -3.88 1.41
CA GLU A 52 10.01 -4.13 0.18
C GLU A 52 10.38 -2.82 -0.54
N HIS A 53 9.51 -1.80 -0.47
CA HIS A 53 9.76 -0.46 -1.02
C HIS A 53 10.46 0.51 -0.04
N GLN A 54 10.87 0.05 1.15
CA GLN A 54 11.48 0.87 2.21
C GLN A 54 10.59 2.01 2.74
N LEU A 55 9.26 1.84 2.70
CA LEU A 55 8.26 2.85 3.08
C LEU A 55 7.70 2.65 4.51
N GLY A 56 8.34 1.81 5.31
CA GLY A 56 7.88 1.46 6.65
C GLY A 56 6.60 0.61 6.64
N SER A 57 5.66 0.93 7.52
CA SER A 57 4.39 0.19 7.70
C SER A 57 3.20 1.10 7.98
N VAL A 58 2.00 0.66 7.61
CA VAL A 58 0.73 1.31 7.95
C VAL A 58 0.03 0.54 9.08
N SER A 59 -0.78 1.26 9.84
CA SER A 59 -1.59 0.69 10.92
C SER A 59 -2.76 -0.13 10.38
N TYR A 60 -3.24 -1.10 11.16
CA TYR A 60 -4.42 -1.90 10.80
C TYR A 60 -5.67 -1.03 10.55
N GLY A 61 -5.81 0.09 11.29
CA GLY A 61 -6.88 1.06 11.08
C GLY A 61 -6.88 1.71 9.68
N PHE A 62 -5.70 1.88 9.06
CA PHE A 62 -5.58 2.39 7.70
C PHE A 62 -6.23 1.42 6.70
N ILE A 63 -5.94 0.12 6.85
CA ILE A 63 -6.54 -0.95 6.05
C ILE A 63 -8.05 -0.96 6.24
N ARG A 64 -8.52 -0.92 7.49
CA ARG A 64 -9.96 -0.89 7.80
C ARG A 64 -10.69 0.28 7.15
N ASN A 65 -10.07 1.45 7.04
CA ASN A 65 -10.67 2.63 6.40
C ASN A 65 -10.63 2.58 4.86
N HIS A 66 -9.70 1.83 4.27
CA HIS A 66 -9.49 1.78 2.82
C HIS A 66 -9.96 0.46 2.17
N ASP A 67 -10.43 -0.49 2.98
CA ASP A 67 -11.05 -1.75 2.56
C ASP A 67 -12.55 -1.59 2.20
N LYS A 68 -13.16 -0.42 2.50
CA LYS A 68 -14.54 -0.10 2.14
C LYS A 68 -14.73 0.27 0.68
#